data_AF-A0AAV5B9R9-F1
#
_entry.id   AF-A0AAV5B9R9-F1
#
_cell.length_a   1.000
_cell.length_b   1.000
_cell.length_c   1.000
_cell.angle_alpha   90.00
_cell.angle_beta   90.00
_cell.angle_gamma   90.00
#
_symmetry.space_group_name_H-M   'P 1'
#
loop_
_entity.id
_entity.type
_entity.pdbx_description
1 polymer ?
#
loop_
_entity_poly.entity_id
_entity_poly.type
_entity_poly.pdbx_seq_one_letter_code
_entity_poly.pdbx_strand_id
1 'polypeptide(L)'
;MKKLFRSLSLCVVYAMVCYLVLTLLQELCVHSTWTVNEIRVLAVAAELLDFPYKWILSAAAGLWAGLSHLFERHGFIRFLIGAGMTAGAVYWFGPSLYRTVYDSVENQKIAAAQQQAQESLAAMEAQIFEFEGLPPVRFVCDEEVSYEYVQHFAAALQERIPAYLFEKCTSIIVMDDTYFSQEDPARASDNVVGFASSSDMAVRLLRNDISEPYIDLAMPERVMMPDDYYANTLAHELGHLEDYQTAYGQEFLSDTPSFHSLYESEGGNLNEYGSTSSAEYFAEAVKYYVRYPQDLADKAPMTYSYYERLFEGRNG
;
A
#
# COMPACT_ATOMS: atom_id res chain seq x y z
N MET A 1 6.64 15.90 -14.14
CA MET A 1 8.10 16.07 -14.35
C MET A 1 8.78 17.18 -13.51
N LYS A 2 8.33 18.45 -13.52
CA LYS A 2 9.00 19.54 -12.74
C LYS A 2 8.98 19.37 -11.21
N LYS A 3 7.97 18.71 -10.65
CA LYS A 3 7.91 18.34 -9.21
C LYS A 3 8.87 17.19 -8.86
N LEU A 4 8.97 16.19 -9.73
CA LEU A 4 9.90 15.05 -9.61
C LEU A 4 11.38 15.51 -9.64
N PHE A 5 11.71 16.48 -10.49
CA PHE A 5 13.04 17.09 -10.52
C PHE A 5 13.35 17.90 -9.25
N ARG A 6 12.33 18.55 -8.64
CA ARG A 6 12.49 19.23 -7.35
C ARG A 6 12.68 18.25 -6.19
N SER A 7 12.01 17.10 -6.18
CA SER A 7 12.18 16.09 -5.12
C SER A 7 13.46 15.26 -5.24
N LEU A 8 13.89 14.93 -6.47
CA LEU A 8 15.22 14.34 -6.71
C LEU A 8 16.33 15.32 -6.30
N SER A 9 16.13 16.61 -6.58
CA SER A 9 17.06 17.65 -6.11
C SER A 9 17.07 17.77 -4.59
N LEU A 10 15.96 17.49 -3.89
CA LEU A 10 15.93 17.44 -2.42
C LEU A 10 16.70 16.23 -1.87
N CYS A 11 16.61 15.05 -2.49
CA CYS A 11 17.40 13.88 -2.10
C CYS A 11 18.90 14.07 -2.36
N VAL A 12 19.26 14.66 -3.50
CA VAL A 12 20.65 15.03 -3.82
C VAL A 12 21.14 16.11 -2.86
N VAL A 13 20.32 17.12 -2.55
CA VAL A 13 20.63 18.15 -1.55
C VAL A 13 20.79 17.51 -0.16
N TYR A 14 19.94 16.56 0.23
CA TYR A 14 20.03 15.89 1.53
C TYR A 14 21.27 15.00 1.63
N ALA A 15 21.60 14.23 0.58
CA ALA A 15 22.83 13.45 0.50
C ALA A 15 24.08 14.34 0.45
N MET A 16 24.03 15.46 -0.29
CA MET A 16 25.07 16.48 -0.29
C MET A 16 25.20 17.17 1.05
N VAL A 17 24.11 17.32 1.82
CA VAL A 17 24.11 17.92 3.16
C VAL A 17 24.58 16.92 4.21
N CYS A 18 24.22 15.64 4.14
CA CYS A 18 24.82 14.60 4.96
C CYS A 18 26.30 14.44 4.66
N TYR A 19 26.68 14.49 3.38
CA TYR A 19 28.08 14.57 2.95
C TYR A 19 28.73 15.84 3.48
N LEU A 20 28.11 17.01 3.39
CA LEU A 20 28.63 18.28 3.91
C LEU A 20 28.75 18.24 5.44
N VAL A 21 27.81 17.64 6.16
CA VAL A 21 27.85 17.45 7.62
C VAL A 21 28.94 16.45 7.99
N LEU A 22 29.12 15.37 7.23
CA LEU A 22 30.23 14.41 7.39
C LEU A 22 31.58 15.06 7.06
N THR A 23 31.64 15.91 6.04
CA THR A 23 32.84 16.64 5.62
C THR A 23 33.17 17.75 6.61
N LEU A 24 32.16 18.45 7.12
CA LEU A 24 32.26 19.42 8.22
C LEU A 24 32.63 18.73 9.52
N LEU A 25 32.13 17.52 9.80
CA LEU A 25 32.54 16.67 10.93
C LEU A 25 34.00 16.19 10.78
N GLN A 26 34.43 15.91 9.54
CA GLN A 26 35.82 15.65 9.20
C GLN A 26 36.69 16.90 9.38
N GLU A 27 36.25 18.08 8.94
CA GLU A 27 36.95 19.35 9.19
C GLU A 27 36.92 19.76 10.67
N LEU A 28 35.84 19.42 11.40
CA LEU A 28 35.70 19.51 12.86
C LEU A 28 36.84 18.78 13.57
N CYS A 29 37.29 17.65 13.00
CA CYS A 29 38.40 16.85 13.53
C CYS A 29 39.78 17.39 13.14
N VAL A 30 39.88 18.29 12.14
CA VAL A 30 41.15 18.78 11.58
C VAL A 30 41.48 20.22 12.01
N HIS A 31 40.49 21.08 12.26
CA HIS A 31 40.74 22.49 12.60
C HIS A 31 40.36 22.87 14.05
N SER A 32 41.21 23.70 14.67
CA SER A 32 41.35 23.74 16.13
C SER A 32 40.38 24.64 16.89
N THR A 33 39.62 25.53 16.26
CA THR A 33 38.73 26.49 16.94
C THR A 33 37.58 26.94 16.05
N TRP A 34 36.34 26.79 16.53
CA TRP A 34 35.15 27.32 15.86
C TRP A 34 34.74 28.66 16.48
N THR A 35 34.18 29.54 15.66
CA THR A 35 33.57 30.81 16.09
C THR A 35 32.07 30.64 16.29
N VAL A 36 31.46 31.51 17.10
CA VAL A 36 30.00 31.50 17.41
C VAL A 36 29.13 31.54 16.14
N ASN A 37 29.63 32.10 15.04
CA ASN A 37 28.90 32.17 13.77
C ASN A 37 28.79 30.81 13.07
N GLU A 38 29.79 29.94 13.20
CA GLU A 38 29.78 28.62 12.55
C GLU A 38 28.86 27.64 13.29
N ILE A 39 28.72 27.79 14.62
CA ILE A 39 27.72 27.07 15.43
C ILE A 39 26.29 27.47 15.03
N ARG A 40 26.07 28.75 14.66
CA ARG A 40 24.76 29.23 14.17
C ARG A 40 24.42 28.69 12.79
N VAL A 41 25.41 28.50 11.90
CA VAL A 41 25.20 27.88 10.58
C VAL A 41 24.77 26.42 10.71
N LEU A 42 25.35 25.66 11.65
CA LEU A 42 24.92 24.30 11.97
C LEU A 42 23.48 24.24 12.53
N ALA A 43 23.10 25.20 13.37
CA ALA A 43 21.73 25.30 13.88
C ALA A 43 20.71 25.61 12.78
N VAL A 44 21.04 26.52 11.85
CA VAL A 44 20.20 26.85 10.68
C VAL A 44 20.10 25.67 9.70
N ALA A 45 21.18 24.92 9.49
CA ALA A 45 21.15 23.68 8.71
C ALA A 45 20.23 22.63 9.36
N ALA A 46 20.25 22.49 10.69
CA ALA A 46 19.34 21.59 11.41
C ALA A 46 17.87 22.06 11.40
N GLU A 47 17.62 23.37 11.33
CA GLU A 47 16.27 23.93 11.11
C GLU A 47 15.74 23.64 9.71
N LEU A 48 16.58 23.75 8.67
CA LEU A 48 16.21 23.46 7.28
C LEU A 48 15.92 21.96 7.02
N LEU A 49 16.43 21.06 7.88
CA LEU A 49 16.28 19.61 7.76
C LEU A 49 15.18 19.03 8.66
N ASP A 50 14.47 19.89 9.40
CA ASP A 50 13.45 19.53 10.41
C ASP A 50 13.82 18.35 11.34
N PHE A 51 15.09 18.32 11.76
CA PHE A 51 15.63 17.19 12.52
C PHE A 51 15.00 17.14 13.92
N PRO A 52 14.40 16.02 14.38
CA PRO A 52 13.65 15.99 15.65
C PRO A 52 14.52 16.15 16.91
N TYR A 53 15.86 16.05 16.78
CA TYR A 53 16.81 16.07 17.89
C TYR A 53 17.78 17.27 17.83
N LYS A 54 17.25 18.46 17.50
CA LYS A 54 18.03 19.71 17.36
C LYS A 54 18.91 20.01 18.59
N TRP A 55 18.41 19.74 19.80
CA TRP A 55 19.11 19.95 21.06
C TRP A 55 20.32 19.02 21.25
N ILE A 56 20.30 17.80 20.71
CA ILE A 56 21.42 16.84 20.79
C ILE A 56 22.60 17.34 19.97
N LEU A 57 22.36 17.88 18.77
CA LEU A 57 23.41 18.46 17.92
C LEU A 57 24.07 19.67 18.59
N SER A 58 23.28 20.56 19.21
CA SER A 58 23.80 21.70 19.96
C SER A 58 24.60 21.28 21.19
N ALA A 59 24.14 20.27 21.94
CA ALA A 59 24.86 19.72 23.08
C ALA A 59 26.17 19.05 22.67
N ALA A 60 26.17 18.26 21.59
CA ALA A 60 27.37 17.61 21.06
C ALA A 60 28.40 18.64 20.56
N ALA A 61 27.96 19.70 19.88
CA ALA A 61 28.82 20.79 19.43
C ALA A 61 29.43 21.56 20.62
N GLY A 62 28.65 21.83 21.66
CA GLY A 62 29.14 22.45 22.90
C GLY A 62 30.16 21.56 23.64
N LEU A 63 29.90 20.25 23.71
CA LEU A 63 30.80 19.27 24.33
C LEU A 63 32.11 19.16 23.54
N TRP A 64 32.04 19.14 22.21
CA TRP A 64 33.21 19.14 21.34
C TRP A 64 34.05 20.40 21.49
N ALA A 65 33.42 21.58 21.57
CA ALA A 65 34.12 22.85 21.77
C ALA A 65 34.86 22.86 23.13
N GLY A 66 34.21 22.39 24.20
CA GLY A 66 34.83 22.26 25.52
C GLY A 66 36.00 21.29 25.54
N LEU A 67 35.84 20.10 24.95
CA LEU A 67 36.90 19.08 24.86
C LEU A 67 38.06 19.55 23.97
N SER A 68 37.77 20.21 22.86
CA SER A 68 38.77 20.79 21.96
C SER A 68 39.64 21.84 22.64
N HIS A 69 39.06 22.66 23.51
CA HIS A 69 39.80 23.65 24.29
C HIS A 69 40.63 22.99 25.40
N LEU A 70 40.08 22.00 26.12
CA LEU A 70 40.80 21.25 27.15
C LEU A 70 42.03 20.50 26.59
N PHE A 71 41.96 20.01 25.35
CA PHE A 71 43.03 19.25 24.70
C PHE A 71 43.72 20.03 23.59
N GLU A 72 43.72 21.36 23.65
CA GLU A 72 44.20 22.24 22.58
C GLU A 72 45.65 21.94 22.14
N ARG A 73 46.50 21.48 23.07
CA ARG A 73 47.90 21.10 22.82
C ARG A 73 48.12 19.64 22.44
N HIS A 74 47.07 18.81 22.39
CA HIS A 74 47.16 17.37 22.15
C HIS A 74 46.30 16.95 20.94
N GLY A 75 46.79 17.28 19.74
CA GLY A 75 46.09 17.03 18.48
C GLY A 75 45.67 15.57 18.26
N PHE A 76 46.49 14.60 18.68
CA PHE A 76 46.14 13.18 18.58
C PHE A 76 44.96 12.76 19.49
N ILE A 77 44.89 13.31 20.71
CA ILE A 77 43.79 13.03 21.65
C ILE A 77 42.48 13.64 21.12
N ARG A 78 42.55 14.85 20.56
CA ARG A 78 41.40 15.49 19.89
C ARG A 78 40.89 14.65 18.73
N PHE A 79 41.79 14.14 17.89
CA PHE A 79 41.44 13.24 16.80
C PHE A 79 40.71 11.98 17.29
N LEU A 80 41.22 11.31 18.34
CA LEU A 80 40.59 10.10 18.89
C LEU A 80 39.19 10.38 19.47
N ILE A 81 39.01 11.51 20.17
CA ILE A 81 37.71 11.92 20.72
C ILE A 81 36.73 12.21 19.57
N GLY A 82 37.17 12.92 18.53
CA GLY A 82 36.34 13.27 17.37
C GLY A 82 35.92 12.03 16.58
N ALA A 83 36.86 11.11 16.34
CA ALA A 83 36.59 9.82 15.72
C ALA A 83 35.60 8.97 16.55
N GLY A 84 35.78 8.94 17.88
CA GLY A 84 34.88 8.22 18.79
C GLY A 84 33.46 8.81 18.84
N MET A 85 33.33 10.14 18.89
CA MET A 85 32.02 10.81 18.85
C MET A 85 31.31 10.61 17.52
N THR A 86 32.04 10.65 16.40
CA THR A 86 31.49 10.40 15.07
C THR A 86 31.03 8.95 14.91
N ALA A 87 31.86 7.98 15.33
CA ALA A 87 31.51 6.57 15.31
C ALA A 87 30.29 6.28 16.21
N GLY A 88 30.24 6.88 17.40
CA GLY A 88 29.09 6.77 18.30
C GLY A 88 27.81 7.36 17.71
N ALA A 89 27.91 8.52 17.04
CA ALA A 89 26.76 9.15 16.38
C ALA A 89 26.24 8.31 15.20
N VAL A 90 27.13 7.77 14.37
CA VAL A 90 26.76 6.86 13.28
C VAL A 90 26.12 5.58 13.82
N TYR A 91 26.69 5.00 14.87
CA TYR A 91 26.16 3.79 15.49
C TYR A 91 24.77 4.01 16.11
N TRP A 92 24.58 5.13 16.80
CA TRP A 92 23.34 5.39 17.57
C TRP A 92 22.22 5.99 16.72
N PHE A 93 22.54 6.91 15.80
CA PHE A 93 21.55 7.63 15.00
C PHE A 93 21.48 7.18 13.55
N GLY A 94 22.54 6.55 13.02
CA GLY A 94 22.59 6.08 11.63
C GLY A 94 21.42 5.18 11.25
N PRO A 95 21.07 4.15 12.04
CA PRO A 95 19.94 3.28 11.73
C PRO A 95 18.59 4.01 11.69
N SER A 96 18.35 4.94 12.62
CA SER A 96 17.09 5.70 12.67
C SER A 96 16.99 6.69 11.50
N LEU A 97 18.05 7.42 11.19
CA LEU A 97 18.11 8.33 10.06
C LEU A 97 17.94 7.59 8.73
N TYR A 98 18.62 6.46 8.58
CA TYR A 98 18.50 5.61 7.40
C TYR A 98 17.06 5.17 7.20
N ARG A 99 16.40 4.66 8.25
CA ARG A 99 15.00 4.24 8.19
C ARG A 99 14.06 5.38 7.83
N THR A 100 14.17 6.54 8.50
CA THR A 100 13.32 7.70 8.19
C THR A 100 13.47 8.17 6.74
N VAL A 101 14.69 8.23 6.22
CA VAL A 101 14.94 8.62 4.83
C VAL A 101 14.42 7.56 3.87
N TYR A 102 14.66 6.29 4.16
CA TYR A 102 14.18 5.17 3.36
C TYR A 102 12.65 5.18 3.28
N ASP A 103 11.96 5.22 4.43
CA ASP A 103 10.50 5.25 4.51
C ASP A 103 9.92 6.47 3.78
N SER A 104 10.55 7.65 3.91
CA SER A 104 10.12 8.87 3.21
C SER A 104 10.23 8.76 1.69
N VAL A 105 11.34 8.19 1.19
CA VAL A 105 11.53 7.96 -0.25
C VAL A 105 10.54 6.93 -0.76
N GLU A 106 10.30 5.85 -0.02
CA GLU A 106 9.37 4.80 -0.43
C GLU A 106 7.92 5.30 -0.45
N ASN A 107 7.50 6.02 0.59
CA ASN A 107 6.17 6.64 0.64
C ASN A 107 5.93 7.64 -0.50
N GLN A 108 6.96 8.39 -0.93
CA GLN A 108 6.83 9.30 -2.08
C GLN A 108 6.68 8.56 -3.40
N LYS A 109 7.38 7.43 -3.59
CA LYS A 109 7.20 6.59 -4.79
C LYS A 109 5.80 6.02 -4.84
N ILE A 110 5.33 5.49 -3.70
CA ILE A 110 3.98 4.97 -3.55
C ILE A 110 2.95 6.04 -3.92
N ALA A 111 3.04 7.24 -3.33
CA ALA A 111 2.10 8.33 -3.62
C ALA A 111 2.14 8.78 -5.10
N ALA A 112 3.32 8.84 -5.71
CA ALA A 112 3.45 9.20 -7.11
C ALA A 112 2.86 8.13 -8.04
N ALA A 113 3.05 6.86 -7.71
CA ALA A 113 2.51 5.74 -8.46
C ALA A 113 0.99 5.67 -8.33
N GLN A 114 0.45 5.88 -7.12
CA GLN A 114 -1.01 6.03 -6.88
C GLN A 114 -1.60 7.17 -7.71
N GLN A 115 -0.94 8.33 -7.71
CA GLN A 115 -1.40 9.47 -8.51
C GLN A 115 -1.42 9.13 -10.00
N GLN A 116 -0.37 8.46 -10.51
CA GLN A 116 -0.32 8.05 -11.90
C GLN A 116 -1.41 7.01 -12.24
N ALA A 117 -1.66 6.05 -11.35
CA ALA A 117 -2.71 5.06 -11.51
C ALA A 117 -4.10 5.72 -11.54
N GLN A 118 -4.35 6.69 -10.65
CA GLN A 118 -5.59 7.47 -10.63
C GLN A 118 -5.76 8.36 -11.88
N GLU A 119 -4.67 8.95 -12.38
CA GLU A 119 -4.68 9.70 -13.64
C GLU A 119 -4.99 8.78 -14.84
N SER A 120 -4.46 7.55 -14.84
CA SER A 120 -4.77 6.53 -15.85
C SER A 120 -6.24 6.12 -15.81
N LEU A 121 -6.76 5.84 -14.61
CA LEU A 121 -8.18 5.53 -14.40
C LEU A 121 -9.11 6.66 -14.86
N ALA A 122 -8.73 7.91 -14.62
CA ALA A 122 -9.49 9.07 -15.06
C ALA A 122 -9.42 9.31 -16.58
N ALA A 123 -8.35 8.87 -17.24
CA ALA A 123 -8.17 8.98 -18.70
C ALA A 123 -8.81 7.85 -19.49
N MET A 124 -9.28 6.79 -18.82
CA MET A 124 -9.98 5.66 -19.43
C MET A 124 -11.27 6.13 -20.12
N GLU A 125 -11.45 5.74 -21.38
CA GLU A 125 -12.69 5.98 -22.13
C GLU A 125 -13.79 5.05 -21.59
N ALA A 126 -14.54 5.55 -20.60
CA ALA A 126 -15.57 4.78 -19.92
C ALA A 126 -16.88 5.58 -19.78
N GLN A 127 -18.00 4.87 -19.81
CA GLN A 127 -19.29 5.40 -19.37
C GLN A 127 -19.34 5.31 -17.83
N ILE A 128 -19.51 6.45 -17.15
CA ILE A 128 -19.41 6.53 -15.67
C ILE A 128 -20.79 6.77 -15.06
N PHE A 129 -21.14 5.96 -14.07
CA PHE A 129 -22.39 6.02 -13.34
C PHE A 129 -22.12 6.09 -11.83
N GLU A 130 -22.85 6.97 -11.15
CA GLU A 130 -22.70 7.24 -9.71
C GLU A 130 -23.96 6.79 -8.97
N PHE A 131 -23.79 6.01 -7.90
CA PHE A 131 -24.87 5.52 -7.04
C PHE A 131 -24.49 5.74 -5.58
N GLU A 132 -25.44 6.19 -4.76
CA GLU A 132 -25.21 6.36 -3.32
C GLU A 132 -24.85 5.02 -2.69
N GLY A 133 -23.73 4.94 -1.96
CA GLY A 133 -23.28 3.71 -1.29
C GLY A 133 -22.45 2.75 -2.16
N LEU A 134 -22.14 3.11 -3.41
CA LEU A 134 -21.18 2.40 -4.25
C LEU A 134 -20.05 3.35 -4.70
N PRO A 135 -18.85 2.82 -4.99
CA PRO A 135 -17.86 3.56 -5.74
C PRO A 135 -18.34 3.79 -7.18
N PRO A 136 -17.74 4.74 -7.93
CA PRO A 136 -18.07 4.98 -9.33
C PRO A 136 -18.06 3.69 -10.14
N VAL A 137 -19.14 3.44 -10.88
CA VAL A 137 -19.26 2.28 -11.78
C VAL A 137 -18.91 2.72 -13.19
N ARG A 138 -17.89 2.10 -13.78
CA ARG A 138 -17.32 2.46 -15.08
C ARG A 138 -17.54 1.30 -16.05
N PHE A 139 -18.09 1.57 -17.22
CA PHE A 139 -18.19 0.60 -18.30
C PHE A 139 -17.23 0.97 -19.43
N VAL A 140 -16.31 0.04 -19.74
CA VAL A 140 -15.35 0.12 -20.84
C VAL A 140 -15.76 -0.91 -21.88
N CYS A 141 -16.62 -0.48 -22.80
CA CYS A 141 -17.25 -1.35 -23.78
C CYS A 141 -17.53 -0.57 -25.07
N ASP A 142 -17.64 -1.30 -26.18
CA ASP A 142 -17.91 -0.71 -27.49
C ASP A 142 -19.33 -0.14 -27.58
N GLU A 143 -20.28 -0.77 -26.88
CA GLU A 143 -21.70 -0.43 -26.93
C GLU A 143 -22.11 0.51 -25.78
N GLU A 144 -23.08 1.39 -26.05
CA GLU A 144 -23.71 2.22 -25.02
C GLU A 144 -24.50 1.34 -24.04
N VAL A 145 -24.25 1.51 -22.74
CA VAL A 145 -24.93 0.72 -21.71
C VAL A 145 -26.14 1.49 -21.21
N SER A 146 -27.31 0.86 -21.28
CA SER A 146 -28.54 1.50 -20.83
C SER A 146 -28.53 1.80 -19.32
N TYR A 147 -29.05 2.96 -18.92
CA TYR A 147 -29.14 3.31 -17.50
C TYR A 147 -29.99 2.30 -16.69
N GLU A 148 -31.01 1.71 -17.30
CA GLU A 148 -31.84 0.66 -16.66
C GLU A 148 -31.02 -0.57 -16.29
N TYR A 149 -30.16 -1.03 -17.20
CA TYR A 149 -29.23 -2.13 -16.93
C TYR A 149 -28.28 -1.78 -15.78
N VAL A 150 -27.67 -0.58 -15.82
CA VAL A 150 -26.71 -0.17 -14.78
C VAL A 150 -27.40 0.01 -13.42
N GLN A 151 -28.63 0.53 -13.40
CA GLN A 151 -29.42 0.65 -12.18
C GLN A 151 -29.74 -0.73 -11.58
N HIS A 152 -30.11 -1.71 -12.40
CA HIS A 152 -30.34 -3.08 -11.95
C HIS A 152 -29.05 -3.71 -11.40
N PHE A 153 -27.94 -3.56 -12.13
CA PHE A 153 -26.61 -4.00 -11.71
C PHE A 153 -26.21 -3.40 -10.34
N ALA A 154 -26.32 -2.08 -10.18
CA ALA A 154 -25.99 -1.39 -8.93
C ALA A 154 -26.86 -1.89 -7.77
N ALA A 155 -28.18 -2.01 -7.97
CA ALA A 155 -29.08 -2.53 -6.95
C ALA A 155 -28.72 -3.97 -6.55
N ALA A 156 -28.38 -4.83 -7.51
CA ALA A 156 -27.99 -6.21 -7.25
C ALA A 156 -26.72 -6.30 -6.41
N LEU A 157 -25.72 -5.44 -6.67
CA LEU A 157 -24.50 -5.36 -5.87
C LEU A 157 -24.78 -4.89 -4.43
N GLN A 158 -25.58 -3.84 -4.26
CA GLN A 158 -25.91 -3.28 -2.94
C GLN A 158 -26.72 -4.25 -2.08
N GLU A 159 -27.56 -5.08 -2.69
CA GLU A 159 -28.31 -6.13 -2.00
C GLU A 159 -27.39 -7.26 -1.50
N ARG A 160 -26.31 -7.57 -2.24
CA ARG A 160 -25.50 -8.77 -2.05
C ARG A 160 -24.15 -8.53 -1.38
N ILE A 161 -23.64 -7.29 -1.39
CA ILE A 161 -22.32 -6.94 -0.89
C ILE A 161 -22.46 -5.85 0.18
N PRO A 162 -21.98 -6.09 1.41
CA PRO A 162 -22.00 -5.08 2.46
C PRO A 162 -21.21 -3.82 2.10
N ALA A 163 -21.75 -2.65 2.47
CA ALA A 163 -21.17 -1.35 2.12
C ALA A 163 -19.72 -1.17 2.59
N TYR A 164 -19.34 -1.77 3.72
CA TYR A 164 -17.99 -1.63 4.28
C TYR A 164 -16.89 -2.18 3.36
N LEU A 165 -17.19 -3.20 2.54
CA LEU A 165 -16.19 -3.75 1.60
C LEU A 165 -15.81 -2.76 0.49
N PHE A 166 -16.62 -1.73 0.26
CA PHE A 166 -16.33 -0.69 -0.72
C PHE A 166 -15.46 0.45 -0.19
N GLU A 167 -15.16 0.51 1.11
CA GLU A 167 -14.46 1.65 1.73
C GLU A 167 -13.08 1.95 1.11
N LYS A 168 -12.38 0.91 0.65
CA LYS A 168 -11.08 1.05 -0.03
C LYS A 168 -11.21 1.14 -1.55
N CYS A 169 -12.37 0.80 -2.12
CA CYS A 169 -12.56 0.67 -3.55
C CYS A 169 -12.77 2.06 -4.20
N THR A 170 -11.94 2.41 -5.18
CA THR A 170 -12.04 3.71 -5.87
C THR A 170 -12.95 3.68 -7.08
N SER A 171 -13.15 2.52 -7.71
CA SER A 171 -14.03 2.32 -8.86
C SER A 171 -14.29 0.83 -9.11
N ILE A 172 -15.49 0.50 -9.57
CA ILE A 172 -15.82 -0.80 -10.17
C ILE A 172 -15.82 -0.61 -11.68
N ILE A 173 -14.96 -1.34 -12.39
CA ILE A 173 -14.75 -1.20 -13.83
C ILE A 173 -15.21 -2.48 -14.51
N VAL A 174 -16.29 -2.42 -15.27
CA VAL A 174 -16.81 -3.53 -16.07
C VAL A 174 -16.32 -3.36 -17.50
N MET A 175 -15.66 -4.39 -18.04
CA MET A 175 -14.93 -4.28 -19.31
C MET A 175 -15.33 -5.39 -20.27
N ASP A 176 -15.51 -5.08 -21.56
CA ASP A 176 -15.59 -6.13 -22.57
C ASP A 176 -14.25 -6.87 -22.67
N ASP A 177 -14.28 -8.14 -23.10
CA ASP A 177 -13.11 -9.05 -23.16
C ASP A 177 -11.87 -8.44 -23.83
N THR A 178 -12.09 -7.72 -24.95
CA THR A 178 -11.02 -7.04 -25.70
C THR A 178 -10.23 -6.07 -24.82
N TYR A 179 -10.90 -5.30 -23.96
CA TYR A 179 -10.27 -4.32 -23.08
C TYR A 179 -9.70 -4.97 -21.83
N PHE A 180 -10.45 -5.92 -21.25
CA PHE A 180 -10.01 -6.65 -20.06
C PHE A 180 -8.68 -7.38 -20.30
N SER A 181 -8.55 -8.06 -21.44
CA SER A 181 -7.34 -8.78 -21.85
C SER A 181 -6.12 -7.88 -22.12
N GLN A 182 -6.32 -6.57 -22.34
CA GLN A 182 -5.23 -5.61 -22.58
C GLN A 182 -4.63 -5.02 -21.31
N GLU A 183 -5.41 -4.94 -20.22
CA GLU A 183 -4.96 -4.32 -18.97
C GLU A 183 -3.84 -5.13 -18.28
N ASP A 184 -3.87 -6.46 -18.40
CA ASP A 184 -2.78 -7.30 -17.89
C ASP A 184 -2.57 -8.57 -18.73
N PRO A 185 -1.63 -8.54 -19.70
CA PRO A 185 -1.31 -9.70 -20.54
C PRO A 185 -0.78 -10.90 -19.76
N ALA A 186 -0.25 -10.73 -18.54
CA ALA A 186 0.16 -11.83 -17.69
C ALA A 186 -1.04 -12.53 -17.03
N ARG A 187 -2.18 -11.86 -16.97
CA ARG A 187 -3.47 -12.37 -16.50
C ARG A 187 -4.43 -12.77 -17.64
N ALA A 188 -3.99 -12.67 -18.89
CA ALA A 188 -4.68 -13.19 -20.08
C ALA A 188 -4.68 -14.74 -20.14
N SER A 189 -5.05 -15.37 -19.03
CA SER A 189 -5.45 -16.77 -18.99
C SER A 189 -6.97 -16.82 -19.11
N ASP A 190 -7.50 -17.83 -19.82
CA ASP A 190 -8.92 -17.98 -20.13
C ASP A 190 -9.86 -18.05 -18.89
N ASN A 191 -9.31 -18.08 -17.67
CA ASN A 191 -10.05 -18.29 -16.43
C ASN A 191 -10.10 -17.06 -15.50
N VAL A 192 -9.45 -15.94 -15.85
CA VAL A 192 -9.49 -14.72 -15.01
C VAL A 192 -10.69 -13.87 -15.43
N VAL A 193 -11.66 -13.73 -14.52
CA VAL A 193 -12.91 -13.00 -14.75
C VAL A 193 -12.99 -11.68 -13.97
N GLY A 194 -12.00 -11.41 -13.12
CA GLY A 194 -11.87 -10.18 -12.37
C GLY A 194 -10.45 -10.02 -11.83
N PHE A 195 -10.11 -8.79 -11.46
CA PHE A 195 -8.94 -8.54 -10.63
C PHE A 195 -9.01 -7.21 -9.89
N ALA A 196 -8.44 -7.19 -8.69
CA ALA A 196 -8.12 -5.98 -7.95
C ALA A 196 -6.74 -5.42 -8.34
N SER A 197 -6.61 -4.11 -8.25
CA SER A 197 -5.34 -3.40 -8.43
C SER A 197 -5.00 -2.65 -7.15
N SER A 198 -3.88 -3.00 -6.54
CA SER A 198 -3.35 -2.27 -5.38
C SER A 198 -2.87 -0.86 -5.73
N SER A 199 -2.78 -0.53 -7.03
CA SER A 199 -2.22 0.73 -7.51
C SER A 199 -3.21 1.90 -7.45
N ASP A 200 -4.40 1.67 -8.00
CA ASP A 200 -5.52 2.60 -8.02
C ASP A 200 -6.63 2.20 -7.03
N MET A 201 -6.52 1.04 -6.38
CA MET A 201 -7.56 0.46 -5.54
C MET A 201 -8.90 0.28 -6.25
N ALA A 202 -8.87 0.06 -7.58
CA ALA A 202 -10.06 -0.25 -8.37
C ALA A 202 -10.16 -1.76 -8.63
N VAL A 203 -11.40 -2.23 -8.81
CA VAL A 203 -11.69 -3.60 -9.25
C VAL A 203 -12.08 -3.58 -10.71
N ARG A 204 -11.52 -4.49 -11.50
CA ARG A 204 -11.90 -4.73 -12.89
C ARG A 204 -12.61 -6.07 -13.00
N LEU A 205 -13.72 -6.09 -13.72
CA LEU A 205 -14.58 -7.24 -13.92
C LEU A 205 -14.73 -7.48 -15.43
N LEU A 206 -14.54 -8.72 -15.87
CA LEU A 206 -14.88 -9.12 -17.22
C LEU A 206 -16.40 -9.09 -17.36
N ARG A 207 -16.90 -8.30 -18.31
CA ARG A 207 -18.31 -8.25 -18.65
C ARG A 207 -18.76 -9.62 -19.14
N ASN A 208 -19.92 -10.03 -18.67
CA ASN A 208 -20.52 -11.29 -19.04
C ASN A 208 -22.00 -11.12 -19.34
N ASP A 209 -22.47 -11.79 -20.39
CA ASP A 209 -23.84 -11.76 -20.90
C ASP A 209 -24.64 -13.01 -20.47
N ILE A 210 -24.23 -13.64 -19.37
CA ILE A 210 -25.01 -14.72 -18.75
C ILE A 210 -26.40 -14.17 -18.44
N SER A 211 -27.42 -14.81 -19.02
CA SER A 211 -28.84 -14.46 -18.84
C SER A 211 -29.65 -15.59 -18.22
N GLU A 212 -29.04 -16.78 -18.11
CA GLU A 212 -29.66 -17.99 -17.57
C GLU A 212 -28.90 -18.46 -16.32
N PRO A 213 -29.55 -19.22 -15.42
CA PRO A 213 -28.86 -19.84 -14.31
C PRO A 213 -27.71 -20.74 -14.77
N TYR A 214 -26.60 -20.73 -14.03
CA TYR A 214 -25.37 -21.44 -14.40
C TYR A 214 -24.75 -22.18 -13.20
N ILE A 215 -23.77 -23.03 -13.46
CA ILE A 215 -22.96 -23.68 -12.41
C ILE A 215 -21.58 -23.05 -12.41
N ASP A 216 -21.18 -22.50 -11.27
CA ASP A 216 -19.80 -22.11 -11.03
C ASP A 216 -19.00 -23.35 -10.64
N LEU A 217 -17.93 -23.65 -11.38
CA LEU A 217 -17.08 -24.83 -11.11
C LEU A 217 -16.31 -24.71 -9.79
N ALA A 218 -16.15 -23.51 -9.24
CA ALA A 218 -15.58 -23.29 -7.91
C ALA A 218 -16.59 -23.55 -6.78
N MET A 219 -17.89 -23.66 -7.11
CA MET A 219 -19.00 -23.93 -6.18
C MET A 219 -20.07 -24.84 -6.84
N PRO A 220 -19.70 -26.05 -7.29
CA PRO A 220 -20.54 -26.89 -8.14
C PRO A 220 -21.84 -27.37 -7.46
N GLU A 221 -21.92 -27.26 -6.14
CA GLU A 221 -23.10 -27.56 -5.34
C GLU A 221 -24.22 -26.51 -5.44
N ARG A 222 -23.96 -25.36 -6.08
CA ARG A 222 -24.88 -24.22 -6.17
C ARG A 222 -25.25 -23.90 -7.63
N VAL A 223 -26.54 -23.65 -7.84
CA VAL A 223 -27.03 -23.01 -9.06
C VAL A 223 -26.94 -21.50 -8.86
N MET A 224 -26.12 -20.86 -9.67
CA MET A 224 -25.90 -19.42 -9.66
C MET A 224 -26.91 -18.72 -10.57
N MET A 225 -27.34 -17.53 -10.16
CA MET A 225 -28.14 -16.63 -11.00
C MET A 225 -27.21 -15.66 -11.75
N PRO A 226 -27.65 -15.05 -12.85
CA PRO A 226 -26.86 -14.06 -13.60
C PRO A 226 -26.15 -13.00 -12.72
N ASP A 227 -26.88 -12.40 -11.77
CA ASP A 227 -26.33 -11.37 -10.87
C ASP A 227 -25.23 -11.91 -9.93
N ASP A 228 -25.21 -13.22 -9.66
CA ASP A 228 -24.21 -13.83 -8.80
C ASP A 228 -22.83 -13.80 -9.43
N TYR A 229 -22.73 -13.77 -10.77
CA TYR A 229 -21.45 -13.66 -11.47
C TYR A 229 -20.68 -12.42 -11.02
N TYR A 230 -21.30 -11.25 -11.13
CA TYR A 230 -20.65 -9.99 -10.75
C TYR A 230 -20.46 -9.89 -9.24
N ALA A 231 -21.46 -10.27 -8.46
CA ALA A 231 -21.38 -10.09 -7.03
C ALA A 231 -20.42 -11.08 -6.35
N ASN A 232 -20.26 -12.30 -6.85
CA ASN A 232 -19.25 -13.24 -6.37
C ASN A 232 -17.84 -12.79 -6.76
N THR A 233 -17.64 -12.43 -8.04
CA THR A 233 -16.35 -11.95 -8.53
C THR A 233 -15.93 -10.68 -7.79
N LEU A 234 -16.83 -9.70 -7.68
CA LEU A 234 -16.55 -8.46 -6.96
C LEU A 234 -16.26 -8.69 -5.47
N ALA A 235 -17.01 -9.56 -4.78
CA ALA A 235 -16.71 -9.87 -3.38
C ALA A 235 -15.32 -10.49 -3.19
N HIS A 236 -14.90 -11.35 -4.13
CA HIS A 236 -13.54 -11.90 -4.15
C HIS A 236 -12.50 -10.78 -4.34
N GLU A 237 -12.66 -9.93 -5.37
CA GLU A 237 -11.71 -8.86 -5.64
C GLU A 237 -11.66 -7.77 -4.56
N LEU A 238 -12.78 -7.45 -3.92
CA LEU A 238 -12.79 -6.59 -2.74
C LEU A 238 -12.03 -7.24 -1.57
N GLY A 239 -12.01 -8.57 -1.49
CA GLY A 239 -11.16 -9.31 -0.57
C GLY A 239 -9.67 -9.04 -0.78
N HIS A 240 -9.21 -8.99 -2.04
CA HIS A 240 -7.84 -8.54 -2.34
C HIS A 240 -7.59 -7.09 -1.93
N LEU A 241 -8.56 -6.18 -2.12
CA LEU A 241 -8.41 -4.80 -1.61
C LEU A 241 -8.37 -4.71 -0.08
N GLU A 242 -9.10 -5.58 0.63
CA GLU A 242 -9.03 -5.66 2.09
C GLU A 242 -7.68 -6.21 2.57
N ASP A 243 -7.14 -7.18 1.84
CA ASP A 243 -5.80 -7.73 2.05
C ASP A 243 -4.73 -6.65 1.91
N TYR A 244 -4.87 -5.76 0.91
CA TYR A 244 -4.02 -4.59 0.74
C TYR A 244 -4.18 -3.64 1.93
N GLN A 245 -3.18 -3.59 2.81
CA GLN A 245 -3.19 -2.67 3.95
C GLN A 245 -3.01 -1.22 3.51
N THR A 246 -2.23 -1.01 2.44
CA THR A 246 -2.03 0.29 1.82
C THR A 246 -1.92 0.13 0.30
N ALA A 247 -2.38 1.13 -0.46
CA ALA A 247 -2.20 1.15 -1.91
C ALA A 247 -0.70 1.18 -2.27
N TYR A 248 -0.27 0.37 -3.24
CA TYR A 248 1.13 0.03 -3.54
C TYR A 248 1.95 -0.54 -2.37
N GLY A 249 1.32 -0.91 -1.25
CA GLY A 249 1.99 -1.56 -0.14
C GLY A 249 2.42 -2.99 -0.50
N GLN A 250 3.46 -3.47 0.17
CA GLN A 250 3.86 -4.89 0.17
C GLN A 250 3.46 -5.60 1.47
N GLU A 251 2.58 -4.96 2.25
CA GLU A 251 2.06 -5.50 3.50
C GLU A 251 0.64 -6.01 3.26
N PHE A 252 0.50 -7.33 3.35
CA PHE A 252 -0.74 -8.07 3.12
C PHE A 252 -1.17 -8.76 4.42
N LEU A 253 -2.47 -8.78 4.71
CA LEU A 253 -3.02 -9.55 5.84
C LEU A 253 -2.79 -11.04 5.64
N SER A 254 -2.86 -11.51 4.39
CA SER A 254 -2.62 -12.90 3.98
C SER A 254 -1.20 -13.38 4.29
N ASP A 255 -0.25 -12.46 4.42
CA ASP A 255 1.16 -12.75 4.70
C ASP A 255 1.49 -12.69 6.20
N THR A 256 0.53 -12.31 7.03
CA THR A 256 0.73 -12.31 8.48
C THR A 256 0.90 -13.74 9.01
N PRO A 257 1.75 -13.98 10.02
CA PRO A 257 1.91 -15.31 10.60
C PRO A 257 0.60 -15.93 11.12
N SER A 258 -0.32 -15.08 11.61
CA SER A 258 -1.64 -15.50 12.05
C SER A 258 -2.50 -16.03 10.91
N PHE A 259 -2.52 -15.35 9.76
CA PHE A 259 -3.32 -15.80 8.63
C PHE A 259 -2.67 -16.98 7.91
N HIS A 260 -1.34 -17.00 7.82
CA HIS A 260 -0.60 -18.13 7.26
C HIS A 260 -0.93 -19.44 7.99
N SER A 261 -1.03 -19.40 9.32
CA SER A 261 -1.42 -20.57 10.12
C SER A 261 -2.85 -21.04 9.80
N LEU A 262 -3.77 -20.12 9.47
CA LEU A 262 -5.13 -20.46 9.03
C LEU A 262 -5.08 -21.14 7.67
N TYR A 263 -4.38 -20.55 6.70
CA TYR A 263 -4.20 -21.11 5.36
C TYR A 263 -3.58 -22.52 5.39
N GLU A 264 -2.55 -22.75 6.20
CA GLU A 264 -1.96 -24.09 6.35
C GLU A 264 -2.97 -25.13 6.89
N SER A 265 -3.94 -24.70 7.70
CA SER A 265 -4.90 -25.61 8.34
C SER A 265 -6.21 -25.80 7.58
N GLU A 266 -6.71 -24.75 6.92
CA GLU A 266 -8.05 -24.68 6.32
C GLU A 266 -8.02 -24.23 4.84
N GLY A 267 -6.85 -23.90 4.30
CA GLY A 267 -6.65 -23.38 2.93
C GLY A 267 -7.25 -24.25 1.84
N GLY A 268 -7.28 -25.57 2.06
CA GLY A 268 -7.84 -26.56 1.15
C GLY A 268 -9.34 -26.80 1.26
N ASN A 269 -10.04 -26.14 2.19
CA ASN A 269 -11.40 -26.54 2.56
C ASN A 269 -12.51 -25.83 1.78
N LEU A 270 -12.23 -24.69 1.11
CA LEU A 270 -13.23 -23.91 0.39
C LEU A 270 -13.47 -24.44 -1.02
N ASN A 271 -12.47 -24.31 -1.89
CA ASN A 271 -12.43 -24.85 -3.24
C ASN A 271 -10.99 -24.83 -3.80
N GLU A 272 -10.83 -25.40 -5.00
CA GLU A 272 -9.53 -25.50 -5.68
C GLU A 272 -8.90 -24.13 -5.94
N TYR A 273 -9.69 -23.14 -6.35
CA TYR A 273 -9.19 -21.80 -6.66
C TYR A 273 -8.61 -21.09 -5.43
N GLY A 274 -9.35 -21.07 -4.31
CA GLY A 274 -8.86 -20.51 -3.05
C GLY A 274 -7.64 -21.25 -2.48
N SER A 275 -7.41 -22.50 -2.87
CA SER A 275 -6.26 -23.29 -2.41
C SER A 275 -4.94 -22.95 -3.13
N THR A 276 -4.96 -22.04 -4.12
CA THR A 276 -3.80 -21.76 -4.98
C THR A 276 -2.72 -20.92 -4.29
N SER A 277 -3.11 -20.00 -3.40
CA SER A 277 -2.19 -19.19 -2.59
C SER A 277 -2.87 -18.62 -1.34
N SER A 278 -2.08 -18.14 -0.39
CA SER A 278 -2.61 -17.48 0.82
C SER A 278 -3.47 -16.25 0.50
N ALA A 279 -3.08 -15.47 -0.52
CA ALA A 279 -3.82 -14.29 -0.97
C ALA A 279 -5.15 -14.67 -1.64
N GLU A 280 -5.16 -15.67 -2.52
CA GLU A 280 -6.40 -16.17 -3.14
C GLU A 280 -7.32 -16.82 -2.10
N TYR A 281 -6.77 -17.53 -1.12
CA TYR A 281 -7.56 -18.05 0.00
C TYR A 281 -8.20 -16.92 0.81
N PHE A 282 -7.45 -15.85 1.09
CA PHE A 282 -7.96 -14.68 1.79
C PHE A 282 -9.14 -14.05 1.03
N ALA A 283 -8.94 -13.75 -0.25
CA ALA A 283 -9.97 -13.15 -1.09
C ALA A 283 -11.22 -14.05 -1.24
N GLU A 284 -10.99 -15.36 -1.43
CA GLU A 284 -12.06 -16.34 -1.55
C GLU A 284 -12.83 -16.49 -0.24
N ALA A 285 -12.15 -16.51 0.91
CA ALA A 285 -12.78 -16.55 2.21
C ALA A 285 -13.61 -15.29 2.49
N VAL A 286 -13.22 -14.11 2.01
CA VAL A 286 -14.06 -12.89 2.07
C VAL A 286 -15.36 -13.10 1.30
N LYS A 287 -15.30 -13.61 0.06
CA LYS A 287 -16.52 -13.94 -0.72
C LYS A 287 -17.43 -14.87 0.06
N TYR A 288 -16.89 -15.96 0.60
CA TYR A 288 -17.66 -16.91 1.40
C TYR A 288 -18.23 -16.27 2.66
N TYR A 289 -17.48 -15.43 3.37
CA TYR A 289 -17.95 -14.76 4.58
C TYR A 289 -19.16 -13.88 4.32
N VAL A 290 -19.15 -13.09 3.24
CA VAL A 290 -20.26 -12.17 2.94
C VAL A 290 -21.43 -12.83 2.21
N ARG A 291 -21.18 -13.80 1.33
CA ARG A 291 -22.22 -14.41 0.48
C ARG A 291 -22.75 -15.73 1.02
N TYR A 292 -21.89 -16.51 1.68
CA TYR A 292 -22.17 -17.88 2.10
C TYR A 292 -21.63 -18.15 3.53
N PRO A 293 -21.96 -17.32 4.54
CA PRO A 293 -21.31 -17.36 5.85
C PRO A 293 -21.43 -18.72 6.54
N GLN A 294 -22.55 -19.44 6.35
CA GLN A 294 -22.72 -20.77 6.91
C GLN A 294 -21.76 -21.79 6.29
N ASP A 295 -21.53 -21.73 4.98
CA ASP A 295 -20.56 -22.61 4.31
C ASP A 295 -19.14 -22.34 4.82
N LEU A 296 -18.79 -21.07 5.05
CA LEU A 296 -17.50 -20.72 5.63
C LEU A 296 -17.36 -21.26 7.06
N ALA A 297 -18.39 -21.07 7.89
CA ALA A 297 -18.40 -21.56 9.26
C ALA A 297 -18.29 -23.09 9.33
N ASP A 298 -18.90 -23.81 8.38
CA ASP A 298 -18.88 -25.27 8.35
C ASP A 298 -17.56 -25.82 7.76
N LYS A 299 -17.04 -25.22 6.69
CA LYS A 299 -15.83 -25.69 5.97
C LYS A 299 -14.52 -25.20 6.60
N ALA A 300 -14.50 -23.97 7.12
CA ALA A 300 -13.30 -23.30 7.65
C ALA A 300 -13.63 -22.43 8.88
N PRO A 301 -14.00 -23.04 10.01
CA PRO A 301 -14.48 -22.32 11.20
C PRO A 301 -13.47 -21.35 11.80
N MET A 302 -12.16 -21.64 11.77
CA MET A 302 -11.16 -20.71 12.32
C MET A 302 -11.01 -19.47 11.44
N THR A 303 -11.09 -19.66 10.13
CA THR A 303 -11.11 -18.60 9.13
C THR A 303 -12.38 -17.76 9.27
N TYR A 304 -13.55 -18.38 9.46
CA TYR A 304 -14.80 -17.67 9.76
C TYR A 304 -14.65 -16.73 10.96
N SER A 305 -14.18 -17.24 12.10
CA SER A 305 -13.98 -16.42 13.30
C SER A 305 -12.89 -15.36 13.14
N TYR A 306 -11.92 -15.55 12.23
CA TYR A 306 -10.97 -14.49 11.88
C TYR A 306 -11.68 -13.32 11.20
N TYR A 307 -12.55 -13.57 10.22
CA TYR A 307 -13.30 -12.53 9.53
C TYR A 307 -14.36 -11.85 10.41
N GLU A 308 -14.98 -12.59 11.35
CA GLU A 308 -15.84 -11.98 12.36
C GLU A 308 -15.11 -10.88 13.15
N ARG A 309 -13.85 -11.12 13.53
CA ARG A 309 -13.00 -10.13 14.22
C ARG A 309 -12.51 -9.03 13.29
N LEU A 310 -12.14 -9.39 12.06
CA LEU A 310 -11.64 -8.42 11.07
C LEU A 310 -12.71 -7.36 10.72
N PHE A 311 -13.96 -7.79 10.64
CA PHE A 311 -15.10 -6.92 10.28
C PHE A 311 -15.98 -6.55 11.48
N GLU A 312 -15.52 -6.81 12.71
CA GLU A 312 -16.24 -6.45 13.92
C GLU A 312 -16.53 -4.94 13.95
N GLY A 313 -17.80 -4.58 14.16
CA GLY A 313 -18.23 -3.18 14.16
C GLY A 313 -18.38 -2.51 12.79
N ARG A 314 -18.13 -3.24 11.68
CA ARG A 314 -18.36 -2.77 10.29
C ARG A 314 -19.64 -3.37 9.68
N ASN A 315 -20.21 -4.40 10.33
CA ASN A 315 -21.51 -4.96 10.00
C ASN A 315 -22.62 -4.02 10.52
N GLY A 316 -22.99 -3.02 9.71
CA GLY A 316 -24.15 -2.15 9.93
C GLY A 316 -25.45 -2.82 9.54
#